data_AF-A0A934G9N7-F1
#
_entry.id   AF-A0A934G9N7-F1
#
_cell.length_a   1.000
_cell.length_b   1.000
_cell.length_c   1.000
_cell.angle_alpha   90.00
_cell.angle_beta   90.00
_cell.angle_gamma   90.00
#
_symmetry.space_group_name_H-M   'P 1'
#
loop_
_entity.id
_entity.type
_entity.pdbx_description
1 polymer ?
#
loop_
_entity_poly.entity_id
_entity_poly.type
_entity_poly.pdbx_seq_one_letter_code
_entity_poly.pdbx_strand_id
1 'polypeptide(L)'
;MPTSVRLDIKTEQTLARLARKKGTSKSAVLREAVDCLAQQALHAQASGGLFARAEDLLGCVSGGAADLSMRTGAGFRRLLAQKKRRAERPEKPRGLPD
;
A
#
# COMPACT_ATOMS: atom_id res chain seq x y z
N MET A 1 3.18 -24.31 -24.64
CA MET A 1 3.86 -25.45 -24.01
C MET A 1 3.14 -25.78 -22.71
N PRO A 2 2.78 -27.05 -22.43
CA PRO A 2 2.18 -27.43 -21.14
C PRO A 2 3.24 -27.41 -20.03
N THR A 3 2.85 -26.95 -18.85
CA THR A 3 3.73 -26.91 -17.65
C THR A 3 3.02 -27.64 -16.52
N SER A 4 3.75 -28.51 -15.82
CA SER A 4 3.25 -29.21 -14.63
C SER A 4 3.77 -28.52 -13.37
N VAL A 5 2.87 -28.22 -12.43
CA VAL A 5 3.19 -27.53 -11.18
C VAL A 5 2.64 -28.34 -10.02
N ARG A 6 3.44 -28.52 -8.97
CA ARG A 6 2.98 -29.16 -7.72
C ARG A 6 2.27 -28.11 -6.88
N LEU A 7 1.07 -28.45 -6.41
CA LEU A 7 0.26 -27.60 -5.55
C LEU A 7 0.12 -28.25 -4.18
N ASP A 8 0.09 -27.43 -3.13
CA ASP A 8 -0.32 -27.89 -1.81
C ASP A 8 -1.83 -28.21 -1.81
N ILE A 9 -2.25 -29.01 -0.83
CA ILE A 9 -3.63 -29.51 -0.72
C ILE A 9 -4.64 -28.35 -0.67
N LYS A 10 -4.32 -27.26 0.04
CA LYS A 10 -5.23 -26.14 0.22
C LYS A 10 -5.42 -25.34 -1.08
N THR A 11 -4.34 -25.13 -1.82
CA THR A 11 -4.41 -24.47 -3.13
C THR A 11 -5.19 -25.31 -4.13
N GLU A 12 -4.97 -26.63 -4.16
CA GLU A 12 -5.71 -27.53 -5.05
C GLU A 12 -7.21 -27.56 -4.74
N GLN A 13 -7.59 -27.62 -3.46
CA GLN A 13 -8.99 -27.53 -3.03
C GLN A 13 -9.63 -26.20 -3.43
N THR A 14 -8.89 -25.11 -3.30
CA THR A 14 -9.36 -23.77 -3.68
C THR A 14 -9.57 -23.69 -5.18
N LEU A 15 -8.62 -24.20 -5.97
CA LEU A 15 -8.69 -24.25 -7.44
C LEU A 15 -9.88 -25.10 -7.90
N ALA A 16 -10.08 -26.28 -7.29
CA ALA A 16 -11.22 -27.15 -7.59
C ALA A 16 -12.56 -26.48 -7.27
N ARG A 17 -12.67 -25.78 -6.14
CA ARG A 17 -13.89 -25.05 -5.76
C ARG A 17 -14.19 -23.91 -6.72
N LEU A 18 -13.18 -23.15 -7.14
CA LEU A 18 -13.33 -22.07 -8.11
C LEU A 18 -13.75 -22.58 -9.48
N ALA A 19 -13.12 -23.66 -9.95
CA ALA A 19 -13.47 -24.31 -11.22
C ALA A 19 -14.94 -24.77 -11.23
N ARG A 20 -15.39 -25.43 -10.15
CA ARG A 20 -16.80 -25.83 -9.98
C ARG A 20 -17.75 -24.64 -9.98
N LYS A 21 -17.43 -23.59 -9.22
CA LYS A 21 -18.27 -22.38 -9.13
C LYS A 21 -18.40 -21.65 -10.47
N LYS A 22 -17.34 -21.62 -11.27
CA LYS A 22 -17.32 -20.97 -12.59
C LYS A 22 -17.83 -21.87 -13.73
N GLY A 23 -17.99 -23.18 -13.49
CA GLY A 23 -18.31 -24.14 -14.56
C GLY A 23 -17.18 -24.33 -15.58
N THR A 24 -15.92 -24.11 -15.19
CA THR A 24 -14.75 -24.16 -16.06
C THR A 24 -13.70 -25.16 -15.56
N SER A 25 -12.66 -25.42 -16.34
CA SER A 25 -11.58 -26.33 -15.93
C SER A 25 -10.60 -25.66 -14.96
N LYS A 26 -9.95 -26.46 -14.11
CA LYS A 26 -8.89 -25.98 -13.19
C LYS A 26 -7.80 -25.21 -13.92
N SER A 27 -7.35 -25.71 -15.08
CA SER A 27 -6.35 -25.05 -15.90
C SER A 27 -6.83 -23.73 -16.49
N ALA A 28 -8.13 -23.55 -16.74
CA ALA A 28 -8.68 -22.27 -17.17
C ALA A 28 -8.66 -21.25 -16.03
N VAL A 29 -9.05 -21.66 -14.82
CA VAL A 29 -8.95 -20.81 -13.62
C VAL A 29 -7.50 -20.44 -13.32
N LEU A 30 -6.57 -21.38 -13.47
CA LEU A 30 -5.15 -21.13 -13.24
C LEU A 30 -4.59 -20.11 -14.24
N ARG A 31 -4.96 -20.22 -15.52
CA ARG A 31 -4.58 -19.23 -16.56
C ARG A 31 -5.08 -17.84 -16.21
N GLU A 32 -6.36 -17.70 -15.89
CA GLU A 32 -6.96 -16.42 -15.49
C GLU A 32 -6.27 -15.81 -14.26
N ALA A 33 -5.90 -16.63 -13.27
CA ALA A 33 -5.19 -16.17 -12.10
C ALA A 33 -3.78 -15.64 -12.43
N VAL A 34 -3.06 -16.34 -13.33
CA VAL A 34 -1.74 -15.90 -13.80
C VAL A 34 -1.85 -14.61 -14.60
N ASP A 35 -2.85 -14.48 -15.48
CA ASP A 35 -3.08 -13.26 -16.26
C ASP A 35 -3.37 -12.06 -15.36
N CYS A 36 -4.21 -12.25 -14.33
CA CYS A 36 -4.50 -11.22 -13.33
C CYS A 36 -3.23 -10.79 -12.57
N LEU A 37 -2.39 -11.75 -12.19
CA LEU A 37 -1.12 -11.46 -11.50
C LEU A 37 -0.13 -10.72 -12.42
N ALA A 38 -0.05 -11.10 -13.69
CA ALA A 38 0.78 -10.43 -14.69
C ALA A 38 0.32 -8.99 -14.92
N GLN A 39 -0.98 -8.75 -15.04
CA GLN A 39 -1.53 -7.40 -15.14
C GLN A 39 -1.22 -6.54 -13.91
N GLN A 40 -1.36 -7.10 -12.70
CA GLN A 40 -1.00 -6.39 -11.47
C GLN A 40 0.48 -6.04 -11.42
N ALA A 41 1.37 -6.95 -11.84
CA ALA A 41 2.80 -6.70 -11.91
C ALA A 41 3.14 -5.60 -12.93
N LEU A 42 2.50 -5.63 -14.11
CA LEU A 42 2.66 -4.59 -15.14
C LEU A 42 2.14 -3.24 -14.64
N HIS A 43 0.99 -3.20 -13.98
CA HIS A 43 0.46 -1.98 -13.38
C HIS A 43 1.37 -1.44 -12.28
N ALA A 44 1.92 -2.29 -11.42
CA ALA A 44 2.86 -1.86 -10.38
C ALA A 44 4.16 -1.28 -10.96
N GLN A 45 4.64 -1.80 -12.10
CA GLN A 45 5.79 -1.27 -12.82
C GLN A 45 5.45 0.03 -13.58
N ALA A 46 4.30 0.08 -14.25
CA ALA A 46 3.85 1.24 -15.01
C ALA A 46 3.41 2.41 -14.11
N SER A 47 2.92 2.11 -12.90
CA SER A 47 2.58 3.11 -11.90
C SER A 47 3.80 3.56 -11.10
N GLY A 48 5.01 3.50 -11.70
CA GLY A 48 6.30 3.75 -11.06
C GLY A 48 6.15 4.68 -9.87
N GLY A 49 6.55 4.20 -8.69
CA GLY A 49 6.20 4.80 -7.41
C GLY A 49 6.42 6.32 -7.42
N LEU A 50 5.75 7.08 -6.54
CA LEU A 50 5.64 8.55 -6.55
C LEU A 50 6.81 9.34 -7.18
N PHE A 51 8.04 8.92 -6.94
CA PHE A 51 9.25 9.36 -7.63
C PHE A 51 9.19 9.31 -9.17
N ALA A 52 8.91 8.16 -9.79
CA ALA A 52 8.85 8.02 -11.26
C ALA A 52 7.72 8.85 -11.87
N ARG A 53 6.62 9.08 -11.13
CA ARG A 53 5.56 10.00 -11.56
C ARG A 53 5.93 11.49 -11.46
N ALA A 54 6.92 11.83 -10.66
CA ALA A 54 7.44 13.18 -10.50
C ALA A 54 8.76 13.40 -11.24
N GLU A 55 9.32 12.37 -11.88
CA GLU A 55 10.65 12.39 -12.49
C GLU A 55 10.77 13.48 -13.56
N ASP A 56 9.79 13.59 -14.46
CA ASP A 56 9.75 14.64 -15.49
C ASP A 56 9.54 16.06 -14.92
N LEU A 57 9.11 16.16 -13.66
CA LEU A 57 8.92 17.44 -12.95
C LEU A 57 10.19 17.84 -12.17
N LEU A 58 11.09 16.89 -11.87
CA LEU A 58 12.36 17.14 -11.18
C LEU A 58 13.27 17.97 -12.09
N GLY A 59 13.62 19.18 -11.67
CA GLY A 59 14.45 20.11 -12.43
C GLY A 59 13.68 21.01 -13.42
N CYS A 60 12.49 20.61 -13.87
CA CYS A 60 11.60 21.45 -14.68
C CYS A 60 10.79 22.45 -13.84
N VAL A 61 10.40 22.04 -12.62
CA VAL A 61 9.59 22.87 -11.72
C VAL A 61 10.47 23.44 -10.61
N SER A 62 10.63 24.76 -10.60
CA SER A 62 11.12 25.51 -9.44
C SER A 62 9.92 26.09 -8.69
N GLY A 63 9.42 25.35 -7.70
CA GLY A 63 8.21 25.73 -6.98
C GLY A 63 8.12 25.11 -5.58
N GLY A 64 7.82 25.96 -4.61
CA GLY A 64 7.78 25.63 -3.18
C GLY A 64 8.35 26.79 -2.38
N ALA A 65 7.87 27.03 -1.17
CA ALA A 65 8.43 28.07 -0.33
C ALA A 65 9.90 27.71 -0.01
N ALA A 66 10.84 28.55 -0.48
CA ALA A 66 12.28 28.31 -0.37
C ALA A 66 12.77 28.17 1.08
N ASP A 67 11.94 28.55 2.05
CA ASP A 67 12.21 28.54 3.47
C ASP A 67 11.65 27.31 4.22
N LEU A 68 11.02 26.35 3.52
CA LEU A 68 10.53 25.11 4.13
C LEU A 68 11.66 24.32 4.81
N SER A 69 12.87 24.36 4.24
CA SER A 69 14.07 23.76 4.83
C SER A 69 14.75 24.67 5.88
N MET A 70 14.49 25.99 5.84
CA MET A 70 15.05 26.94 6.82
C MET A 70 14.28 26.93 8.15
N ARG A 71 12.98 26.62 8.12
CA ARG A 71 12.13 26.56 9.32
C ARG A 71 12.00 25.16 9.91
N THR A 72 12.65 24.14 9.36
CA THR A 72 12.53 22.75 9.82
C THR A 72 12.86 22.62 11.31
N GLY A 73 13.92 23.29 11.79
CA GLY A 73 14.28 23.26 13.21
C GLY A 73 13.22 23.91 14.14
N ALA A 74 12.54 24.97 13.69
CA ALA A 74 11.45 25.59 14.44
C ALA A 74 10.18 24.72 14.42
N GLY A 75 9.86 24.13 13.26
CA GLY A 75 8.75 23.19 13.11
C GLY A 75 8.93 21.92 13.94
N PHE A 76 10.12 21.34 13.91
CA PHE A 76 10.46 20.14 14.69
C PHE A 76 10.40 20.39 16.20
N ARG A 77 10.91 21.54 16.67
CA ARG A 77 10.78 21.95 18.08
C ARG A 77 9.32 22.09 18.53
N ARG A 78 8.46 22.66 17.68
CA ARG A 78 7.01 22.77 17.98
C ARG A 78 6.35 21.39 18.07
N LEU A 79 6.69 20.46 17.18
CA LEU A 79 6.22 19.07 17.21
C LEU A 79 6.61 18.35 18.51
N LEU A 80 7.87 18.48 18.93
CA LEU A 80 8.35 17.89 20.19
C LEU A 80 7.64 18.50 21.42
N ALA A 81 7.44 19.82 21.44
CA ALA A 81 6.73 20.50 22.51
C ALA A 81 5.26 20.07 22.61
N GLN A 82 4.57 19.89 21.47
CA GLN A 82 3.20 19.37 21.45
C GLN A 82 3.13 17.92 21.92
N LYS A 83 4.10 17.08 21.54
CA LYS A 83 4.19 15.69 22.01
C LYS A 83 4.37 15.61 23.53
N LYS A 84 5.25 16.46 24.09
CA LYS A 84 5.47 16.58 25.54
C LYS A 84 4.20 17.03 26.26
N ARG A 85 3.53 18.08 25.79
CA ARG A 85 2.24 18.55 26.36
C ARG A 85 1.12 17.51 26.30
N ARG A 86 1.08 16.68 25.25
CA ARG A 86 0.12 15.57 25.16
C ARG A 86 0.41 14.47 26.17
N ALA A 87 1.69 14.17 26.42
CA ALA A 87 2.10 13.21 27.44
C ALA A 87 1.88 13.72 28.87
N GLU A 88 1.99 15.04 29.09
CA GLU A 88 1.82 15.69 30.38
C GLU A 88 0.36 16.08 30.69
N ARG A 89 -0.59 15.86 29.76
CA ARG A 89 -2.00 16.13 30.01
C ARG A 89 -2.55 15.01 30.90
N PRO A 90 -2.88 15.25 32.18
CA PRO A 90 -3.53 14.24 33.00
C PRO A 90 -4.87 13.90 32.35
N GLU A 91 -5.18 12.61 32.22
CA GLU A 91 -6.52 12.17 31.86
C GLU A 91 -7.50 12.76 32.88
N LYS A 92 -8.41 13.62 32.42
CA LYS A 92 -9.47 14.17 33.27
C LYS A 92 -10.32 12.98 33.73
N PRO A 93 -10.50 12.73 35.04
CA PRO A 93 -11.33 11.63 35.49
C PRO A 93 -12.74 11.83 34.95
N ARG A 94 -13.26 10.81 34.25
CA ARG A 94 -14.66 10.78 33.81
C ARG A 94 -15.53 10.83 35.07
N GLY A 95 -16.33 11.88 35.16
CA GLY A 95 -17.20 12.13 36.32
C GLY A 95 -18.09 10.93 36.63
N LEU A 96 -18.26 10.68 37.92
CA LEU A 96 -19.21 9.75 38.51
C LEU A 96 -20.63 10.33 38.32
N PRO A 97 -21.62 9.56 37.83
CA PRO A 97 -23.00 10.05 37.73
C PRO A 97 -23.67 10.07 39.12
N ASP A 98 -24.53 11.08 39.33
CA ASP A 98 -25.39 11.28 40.50
C ASP A 98 -26.47 10.19 40.65
#